data_AF-A0A2N2EQX0-F1
#
_entry.id   AF-A0A2N2EQX0-F1
#
_cell.length_a   1.000
_cell.length_b   1.000
_cell.length_c   1.000
_cell.angle_alpha   90.00
_cell.angle_beta   90.00
_cell.angle_gamma   90.00
#
_symmetry.space_group_name_H-M   'P 1'
#
loop_
_entity.id
_entity.type
_entity.pdbx_description
1 polymer ?
#
loop_
_entity_poly.entity_id
_entity_poly.type
_entity_poly.pdbx_seq_one_letter_code
_entity_poly.pdbx_strand_id
1 'polypeptide(L)'
;MERLRAENKKYLSHALIDAGLVPQEKFVKAAEALFKTVYSPLYPEKVDKFALSLVPEKICRKRGLIPVKVMDAEIKVAMAAPADMTAQADVEA
;
A
#
# COMPACT_ATOMS: atom_id res chain seq x y z
N MET A 1 33.11 2.22 14.99
CA MET A 1 31.87 3.01 14.77
C MET A 1 31.83 3.42 13.31
N GLU A 2 31.59 2.44 12.44
CA GLU A 2 31.89 2.53 11.02
C GLU A 2 30.57 2.67 10.24
N ARG A 3 30.28 3.94 9.90
CA ARG A 3 29.47 4.38 8.75
C ARG A 3 28.21 3.56 8.46
N LEU A 4 27.15 3.78 9.24
CA LEU A 4 25.77 3.69 8.76
C LEU A 4 25.48 4.89 7.82
N ARG A 5 26.30 5.05 6.77
CA ARG A 5 25.95 5.94 5.65
C ARG A 5 24.94 5.17 4.82
N ALA A 6 23.69 5.33 5.23
CA ALA A 6 22.51 4.95 4.48
C ALA A 6 22.54 5.68 3.13
N GLU A 7 23.19 5.07 2.15
CA GLU A 7 23.13 5.50 0.77
C GLU A 7 21.68 5.35 0.30
N ASN A 8 20.95 6.46 0.25
CA ASN A 8 19.75 6.73 -0.54
C ASN A 8 18.58 5.72 -0.50
N LYS A 9 18.39 4.96 0.59
CA LYS A 9 17.14 4.20 0.77
C LYS A 9 16.05 5.16 1.26
N LYS A 10 15.06 5.47 0.39
CA LYS A 10 13.93 6.36 0.70
C LYS A 10 13.12 5.94 1.94
N TYR A 11 13.18 4.65 2.32
CA TYR A 11 12.46 4.08 3.47
C TYR A 11 13.36 3.17 4.30
N LEU A 12 13.25 3.28 5.64
CA LEU A 12 13.95 2.44 6.62
C LEU A 12 13.70 0.95 6.40
N SER A 13 12.49 0.57 5.98
CA SER A 13 12.10 -0.80 5.70
C SER A 13 13.05 -1.50 4.73
N HIS A 14 13.42 -0.83 3.63
CA HIS A 14 14.32 -1.37 2.62
C HIS A 14 15.73 -1.52 3.18
N ALA A 15 16.20 -0.58 3.99
CA ALA A 15 17.51 -0.68 4.63
C ALA A 15 17.60 -1.89 5.58
N LEU A 16 16.55 -2.14 6.37
CA LEU A 16 16.49 -3.28 7.29
C LEU A 16 16.40 -4.63 6.59
N ILE A 17 15.59 -4.71 5.51
CA ILE A 17 15.44 -5.93 4.72
C ILE A 17 16.75 -6.25 3.97
N ASP A 18 17.33 -5.26 3.29
CA ASP A 18 18.53 -5.46 2.46
C ASP A 18 19.78 -5.76 3.31
N ALA A 19 19.83 -5.26 4.56
CA ALA A 19 20.86 -5.63 5.51
C ALA A 19 20.68 -7.02 6.13
N GLY A 20 19.61 -7.75 5.76
CA GLY A 20 19.28 -9.07 6.33
C GLY A 20 18.83 -9.03 7.79
N LEU A 21 18.56 -7.85 8.35
CA LEU A 21 18.19 -7.68 9.76
C LEU A 21 16.73 -8.07 10.02
N VAL A 22 15.87 -7.94 9.01
CA VAL A 22 14.45 -8.30 9.09
C VAL A 22 14.02 -9.00 7.80
N PRO A 23 13.52 -10.25 7.86
CA PRO A 23 12.91 -10.90 6.70
C PRO A 23 11.70 -10.11 6.17
N GLN A 24 11.53 -10.06 4.85
CA GLN A 24 10.44 -9.31 4.22
C GLN A 24 9.06 -9.75 4.75
N GLU A 25 8.86 -11.05 4.98
CA GLU A 25 7.60 -11.60 5.49
C GLU A 25 7.27 -11.10 6.89
N LYS A 26 8.29 -10.97 7.76
CA LYS A 26 8.11 -10.41 9.10
C LYS A 26 7.76 -8.93 9.04
N PHE A 27 8.40 -8.19 8.13
CA PHE A 27 8.08 -6.78 7.93
C PHE A 27 6.64 -6.59 7.44
N VAL A 28 6.21 -7.39 6.45
CA VAL A 28 4.83 -7.37 5.95
C VAL A 28 3.85 -7.64 7.08
N LYS A 29 4.06 -8.68 7.89
CA LYS A 29 3.17 -8.99 9.02
C LYS A 29 3.09 -7.88 10.05
N ALA A 30 4.22 -7.22 10.34
CA ALA A 30 4.24 -6.06 11.23
C ALA A 30 3.46 -4.87 10.64
N ALA A 31 3.61 -4.60 9.34
CA ALA A 31 2.86 -3.55 8.66
C ALA A 31 1.35 -3.84 8.64
N GLU A 32 0.95 -5.08 8.35
CA GLU A 32 -0.46 -5.50 8.39
C GLU A 32 -1.07 -5.27 9.78
N ALA A 33 -0.35 -5.65 10.83
CA ALA A 33 -0.80 -5.44 12.22
C ALA A 33 -0.87 -3.95 12.60
N LEU A 34 0.12 -3.15 12.19
CA LEU A 34 0.19 -1.73 12.51
C LEU A 34 -0.93 -0.94 11.84
N PHE A 35 -1.17 -1.18 10.55
CA PHE A 35 -2.16 -0.45 9.77
C PHE A 35 -3.55 -1.07 9.82
N LYS A 36 -3.69 -2.29 10.38
CA LYS A 36 -4.93 -3.08 10.37
C LYS A 36 -5.46 -3.32 8.95
N THR A 37 -4.54 -3.53 8.02
CA THR A 37 -4.83 -3.78 6.60
C THR A 37 -4.10 -5.02 6.11
N VAL A 38 -4.60 -5.66 5.06
CA VAL A 38 -3.93 -6.81 4.44
C VAL A 38 -2.96 -6.34 3.36
N TYR A 39 -1.75 -6.90 3.35
CA TYR A 39 -0.84 -6.77 2.22
C TYR A 39 -1.16 -7.88 1.22
N SER A 40 -1.46 -7.49 -0.02
CA SER A 40 -1.60 -8.42 -1.13
C SER A 40 -0.74 -7.94 -2.30
N PRO A 41 0.05 -8.83 -2.92
CA PRO A 41 0.62 -8.57 -4.23
C PRO A 41 -0.47 -8.14 -5.22
N LEU A 42 -0.22 -7.05 -5.94
CA LEU A 42 -1.09 -6.47 -6.95
C LEU A 42 -0.69 -7.01 -8.32
N TYR A 43 -1.64 -7.62 -9.02
CA TYR A 43 -1.46 -8.09 -10.39
C TYR A 43 -2.66 -7.66 -11.25
N PRO A 44 -2.46 -7.20 -12.49
CA PRO A 44 -3.54 -6.69 -13.34
C PRO A 44 -4.69 -7.70 -13.53
N GLU A 45 -4.38 -8.99 -13.64
CA GLU A 45 -5.37 -10.06 -13.83
C GLU A 45 -6.24 -10.33 -12.60
N LYS A 46 -5.86 -9.82 -11.42
CA LYS A 46 -6.63 -9.96 -10.17
C LYS A 46 -7.50 -8.74 -9.85
N VAL A 47 -7.48 -7.71 -10.70
CA VAL A 47 -8.24 -6.48 -10.50
C VAL A 47 -9.57 -6.57 -11.24
N ASP A 48 -10.66 -6.32 -10.52
CA ASP A 48 -11.99 -6.20 -11.12
C ASP A 48 -12.07 -4.93 -11.97
N LYS A 49 -12.38 -5.11 -13.27
CA LYS A 49 -12.54 -4.00 -14.21
C LYS A 49 -13.68 -3.06 -13.82
N PHE A 50 -14.72 -3.57 -13.18
CA PHE A 50 -15.81 -2.72 -12.70
C PHE A 50 -15.34 -1.82 -11.55
N ALA A 51 -14.56 -2.36 -10.61
CA ALA A 51 -13.99 -1.57 -9.51
C ALA A 51 -13.16 -0.37 -10.01
N LEU A 52 -12.41 -0.54 -11.11
CA LEU A 52 -11.63 0.54 -11.74
C LEU A 52 -12.46 1.75 -12.17
N SER A 53 -13.76 1.57 -12.42
CA SER A 53 -14.67 2.66 -12.81
C SER A 53 -15.24 3.44 -11.63
N LEU A 54 -15.12 2.92 -10.41
CA LEU A 54 -15.75 3.52 -9.22
C LEU A 54 -14.98 4.70 -8.64
N VAL A 55 -13.66 4.73 -8.83
CA VAL A 55 -12.83 5.83 -8.35
C VAL A 55 -12.19 6.51 -9.56
N PRO A 56 -12.41 7.82 -9.78
CA PRO A 56 -11.80 8.56 -10.88
C PRO A 56 -10.28 8.39 -10.91
N GLU A 57 -9.72 8.14 -12.11
CA GLU A 57 -8.28 7.93 -12.31
C GLU A 57 -7.43 9.07 -11.71
N LYS A 58 -7.92 10.31 -11.80
CA LYS A 58 -7.25 11.48 -11.22
C LYS A 58 -7.07 11.36 -9.71
N ILE A 59 -8.05 10.81 -8.99
CA ILE A 59 -7.96 10.57 -7.55
C ILE A 59 -6.98 9.43 -7.28
N CYS A 60 -7.10 8.32 -8.02
CA CYS A 60 -6.18 7.18 -7.93
C CYS A 60 -4.71 7.61 -8.08
N ARG A 61 -4.39 8.40 -9.11
CA ARG A 61 -3.02 8.91 -9.34
C ARG A 61 -2.57 9.91 -8.29
N LYS A 62 -3.44 10.84 -7.86
CA LYS A 62 -3.12 11.86 -6.86
C LYS A 62 -2.84 11.23 -5.48
N ARG A 63 -3.60 10.21 -5.10
CA ARG A 63 -3.53 9.56 -3.79
C ARG A 63 -2.68 8.29 -3.77
N GLY A 64 -2.24 7.80 -4.93
CA GLY A 64 -1.45 6.57 -5.01
C GLY A 64 -2.24 5.34 -4.55
N LEU A 65 -3.47 5.19 -5.06
CA LEU A 65 -4.36 4.06 -4.77
C LEU A 65 -5.00 3.51 -6.04
N ILE A 66 -5.53 2.29 -5.94
CA ILE A 66 -6.28 1.64 -7.01
C ILE A 66 -7.44 0.83 -6.41
N PRO A 67 -8.68 0.98 -6.88
CA PRO A 67 -9.78 0.09 -6.51
C PRO A 67 -9.55 -1.28 -7.16
N VAL A 68 -9.60 -2.34 -6.35
CA VAL A 68 -9.27 -3.70 -6.77
C VAL A 68 -10.49 -4.61 -6.90
N LYS A 69 -11.52 -4.37 -6.09
CA LYS A 69 -12.72 -5.21 -6.03
C LYS A 69 -13.88 -4.48 -5.39
N VAL A 70 -15.09 -4.77 -5.83
CA VAL A 70 -16.34 -4.38 -5.16
C VAL A 70 -16.87 -5.54 -4.36
N MET A 71 -17.34 -5.28 -3.14
CA MET A 71 -18.00 -6.27 -2.29
C MET A 71 -19.25 -5.63 -1.69
N ASP A 72 -20.42 -5.97 -2.22
CA ASP A 72 -21.71 -5.45 -1.76
C ASP A 72 -21.73 -3.91 -1.69
N ALA A 73 -21.57 -3.34 -0.49
CA ALA A 73 -21.55 -1.90 -0.22
C ALA A 73 -20.14 -1.31 0.00
N GLU A 74 -19.09 -2.11 -0.17
CA GLU A 74 -17.70 -1.73 0.08
C GLU A 74 -16.85 -1.81 -1.20
N ILE A 75 -15.88 -0.91 -1.31
CA ILE A 75 -14.83 -0.97 -2.34
C ILE A 75 -13.53 -1.32 -1.65
N LYS A 76 -12.89 -2.40 -2.08
CA LYS A 76 -11.51 -2.69 -1.70
C LYS A 76 -10.58 -1.84 -2.53
N VAL A 77 -9.73 -1.08 -1.86
CA VAL A 77 -8.65 -0.30 -2.47
C VAL A 77 -7.30 -0.81 -2.01
N ALA A 78 -6.34 -0.86 -2.92
CA ALA A 78 -4.94 -1.02 -2.57
C ALA A 78 -4.28 0.36 -2.56
N MET A 79 -3.52 0.68 -1.52
CA MET A 79 -2.98 2.02 -1.26
C MET A 79 -1.48 1.97 -1.00
N ALA A 80 -0.74 2.97 -1.48
CA ALA A 80 0.67 3.16 -1.11
C ALA A 80 0.83 3.61 0.35
N ALA A 81 -0.15 4.35 0.89
CA ALA A 81 -0.15 4.85 2.26
C ALA A 81 -1.53 4.62 2.92
N PRO A 82 -1.78 3.44 3.51
CA PRO A 82 -3.09 3.09 4.09
C PRO A 82 -3.49 3.95 5.29
N ALA A 83 -2.54 4.64 5.94
CA ALA A 83 -2.81 5.57 7.04
C ALA A 83 -3.20 7.00 6.60
N ASP A 84 -3.24 7.29 5.29
CA ASP A 84 -3.69 8.60 4.79
C ASP A 84 -5.22 8.68 4.83
N MET A 85 -5.75 9.22 5.94
CA MET A 85 -7.19 9.42 6.14
C MET A 85 -7.80 10.40 5.13
N THR A 86 -7.00 11.29 4.53
CA THR A 86 -7.52 12.22 3.50
C THR A 86 -7.71 11.49 2.17
N ALA A 87 -6.83 10.53 1.86
CA ALA A 87 -7.03 9.66 0.70
C ALA A 87 -8.27 8.78 0.85
N GLN A 88 -8.57 8.30 2.07
CA GLN A 88 -9.79 7.54 2.35
C GLN A 88 -11.05 8.39 2.15
N ALA A 89 -11.08 9.61 2.71
CA ALA A 89 -12.20 10.53 2.53
C ALA A 89 -12.44 10.91 1.06
N ASP A 90 -11.39 11.10 0.27
CA ASP A 90 -11.50 11.38 -1.18
C ASP A 90 -12.11 10.20 -1.97
N VAL A 91 -12.03 8.96 -1.46
CA VAL A 91 -12.61 7.76 -2.09
C VAL A 91 -14.07 7.56 -1.67
N GLU A 92 -14.43 7.99 -0.46
CA GLU A 92 -15.79 7.85 0.10
C GLU A 92 -16.78 8.92 -0.41
N ALA A 93 -16.28 10.03 -0.96
CA ALA A 93 -17.05 11.18 -1.42
C ALA A 93 -17.73 10.98 -2.78
#